data_AF-A0A3D2TLS3-F1
#
_entry.id   AF-A0A3D2TLS3-F1
#
_cell.length_a   1.000
_cell.length_b   1.000
_cell.length_c   1.000
_cell.angle_alpha   90.00
_cell.angle_beta   90.00
_cell.angle_gamma   90.00
#
_symmetry.space_group_name_H-M   'P 1'
#
loop_
_entity.id
_entity.type
_entity.pdbx_description
1 polymer ?
#
loop_
_entity_poly.entity_id
_entity_poly.type
_entity_poly.pdbx_seq_one_letter_code
_entity_poly.pdbx_strand_id
1 'polypeptide(L)' 'GVLLHCDATQAVGKIPVNMQQIPIDLMSLTAHKIYGPKGVGVLLVRNR' A
#
# COMPACT_ATOMS: atom_id res chain seq x y z
N GLY A 1 -14.55 6.02 -15.00
CA GLY A 1 -13.44 6.24 -14.03
C GLY A 1 -12.20 5.52 -14.52
N VAL A 2 -11.05 5.81 -13.90
CA VAL A 2 -9.76 5.17 -14.18
C VAL A 2 -9.24 4.51 -12.90
N LEU A 3 -8.48 3.43 -13.03
CA LEU A 3 -7.84 2.79 -11.87
C LEU A 3 -6.67 3.63 -11.36
N LEU A 4 -6.61 3.87 -10.05
CA LEU A 4 -5.49 4.54 -9.39
C LEU A 4 -4.61 3.53 -8.65
N HIS A 5 -3.37 3.38 -9.13
CA HIS A 5 -2.31 2.66 -8.43
C HIS A 5 -1.40 3.63 -7.66
N CYS A 6 -0.96 3.21 -6.47
CA CYS A 6 0.00 3.95 -5.66
C CYS A 6 1.07 3.00 -5.08
N ASP A 7 2.34 3.37 -5.24
CA ASP A 7 3.44 2.77 -4.49
C ASP A 7 3.48 3.39 -3.09
N ALA A 8 3.12 2.60 -2.07
CA ALA A 8 3.12 3.03 -0.68
C ALA A 8 4.29 2.44 0.14
N THR A 9 5.32 1.90 -0.52
CA THR A 9 6.44 1.22 0.16
C THR A 9 7.16 2.11 1.17
N GLN A 10 7.20 3.42 0.95
CA GLN A 10 7.79 4.39 1.89
C GLN A 10 6.76 5.05 2.81
N ALA A 11 5.47 4.91 2.55
CA ALA A 11 4.42 5.57 3.32
C ALA A 11 3.97 4.73 4.52
N VAL A 12 3.69 3.45 4.30
CA VAL A 12 3.19 2.56 5.36
C VAL A 12 4.26 2.35 6.43
N GLY A 13 3.85 2.50 7.69
CA GLY A 13 4.72 2.48 8.87
C GLY A 13 5.47 3.79 9.15
N LYS A 14 5.34 4.82 8.31
CA LYS A 14 5.97 6.15 8.52
C LYS A 14 4.96 7.29 8.65
N ILE A 15 3.91 7.27 7.84
CA ILE A 15 2.81 8.22 7.90
C ILE A 15 1.47 7.47 8.01
N PRO A 16 0.40 8.11 8.53
CA PRO A 16 -0.93 7.51 8.51
C PRO A 16 -1.37 7.20 7.08
N VAL A 17 -1.80 5.96 6.84
CA VAL A 17 -2.35 5.51 5.56
C VAL A 17 -3.67 4.81 5.85
N ASN A 18 -4.77 5.35 5.30
CA ASN A 18 -6.10 4.77 5.44
C ASN A 18 -6.76 4.58 4.06
N MET A 19 -6.81 3.32 3.61
CA MET A 19 -7.41 2.92 2.33
C MET A 19 -8.92 3.18 2.25
N GLN A 20 -9.62 3.45 3.35
CA GLN A 20 -11.04 3.82 3.30
C GLN A 20 -11.25 5.32 3.01
N GLN A 21 -10.21 6.15 3.19
CA GLN A 21 -10.32 7.61 3.10
C GLN A 21 -9.68 8.20 1.83
N ILE A 22 -8.81 7.45 1.16
CA ILE A 22 -8.09 7.89 -0.05
C ILE A 22 -8.63 7.17 -1.29
N PRO A 23 -8.68 7.74 -2.50
CA PRO A 23 -9.30 7.11 -3.67
C PRO A 23 -8.35 6.17 -4.45
N ILE A 24 -7.67 5.24 -3.76
CA ILE A 24 -6.68 4.33 -4.36
C ILE A 24 -7.29 2.94 -4.58
N ASP A 25 -7.23 2.43 -5.82
CA ASP A 25 -7.73 1.10 -6.17
C ASP A 25 -6.69 0.00 -5.90
N LEU A 26 -5.41 0.29 -6.15
CA LEU A 26 -4.29 -0.64 -6.01
C LEU A 26 -3.14 -0.01 -5.20
N MET A 27 -2.61 -0.72 -4.21
CA MET A 27 -1.51 -0.22 -3.39
C MET A 27 -0.40 -1.25 -3.19
N SER A 28 0.84 -0.90 -3.54
CA SER A 28 2.02 -1.75 -3.36
C SER A 28 2.75 -1.45 -2.05
N LEU A 29 3.18 -2.51 -1.35
CA LEU A 29 3.82 -2.47 -0.03
C LEU A 29 4.97 -3.48 0.03
N THR A 30 5.94 -3.23 0.93
CA THR A 30 7.06 -4.14 1.18
C THR A 30 7.28 -4.34 2.68
N ALA A 31 7.50 -5.58 3.10
CA ALA A 31 7.60 -5.94 4.51
C ALA A 31 8.87 -5.37 5.16
N HIS A 32 10.01 -5.39 4.46
CA HIS A 32 11.29 -4.96 5.04
C HIS A 32 11.42 -3.46 5.30
N LYS A 33 10.47 -2.63 4.84
CA LYS A 33 10.40 -1.21 5.21
C LYS A 33 9.57 -0.96 6.47
N ILE A 34 8.90 -2.00 6.97
CA ILE A 34 8.08 -1.99 8.20
C ILE A 34 8.50 -3.10 9.16
N TYR A 35 9.81 -3.39 9.22
CA TYR A 35 10.43 -4.39 10.11
C TYR A 35 10.04 -5.86 9.84
N GLY A 36 9.47 -6.17 8.67
CA GLY A 36 9.27 -7.54 8.20
C GLY A 36 10.47 -8.11 7.41
N PRO A 37 10.37 -9.36 6.94
CA PRO A 37 11.44 -10.01 6.19
C PRO A 37 11.69 -9.35 4.82
N LYS A 38 12.96 -9.34 4.38
CA LYS A 38 13.32 -8.98 3.00
C LYS A 38 12.79 -10.02 2.02
N GLY A 39 12.43 -9.58 0.82
CA GLY A 39 11.89 -10.45 -0.24
C GLY A 39 10.37 -10.70 -0.17
N VAL A 40 9.65 -10.11 0.79
CA VAL A 40 8.18 -10.23 0.91
C VAL A 40 7.51 -8.87 0.67
N GLY A 41 6.45 -8.87 -0.14
CA GLY A 41 5.64 -7.70 -0.45
C GLY A 41 4.16 -8.03 -0.55
N VAL A 42 3.34 -6.98 -0.64
CA VAL A 42 1.88 -7.08 -0.74
C VAL A 42 1.39 -6.11 -1.82
N LEU A 43 0.41 -6.57 -2.61
CA LEU A 43 -0.42 -5.71 -3.44
C LEU A 43 -1.83 -5.75 -2.86
N LEU A 44 -2.28 -4.63 -2.30
CA LEU A 44 -3.65 -4.47 -1.83
C LEU A 44 -4.55 -4.08 -3.00
N VAL A 45 -5.67 -4.79 -3.13
CA VAL A 45 -6.71 -4.53 -4.12
C VAL A 45 -7.96 -4.08 -3.38
N ARG A 46 -8.51 -2.93 -3.75
CA ARG A 46 -9.78 -2.45 -3.19
C ARG A 46 -10.92 -3.35 -3.65
N ASN A 47 -11.64 -3.95 -2.70
CA ASN A 47 -12.90 -4.62 -2.97
C ASN A 47 -14.03 -3.57 -3.00
N ARG A 48 -14.99 -3.74 -3.91
CA ARG A 48 -16.13 -2.83 -4.09
C ARG A 48 -17.39 -3.40 -3.46
#